data_AF-A0A7S2R9M0-F1
#
_entry.id   AF-A0A7S2R9M0-F1
#
_cell.length_a   1.000
_cell.length_b   1.000
_cell.length_c   1.000
_cell.angle_alpha   90.00
_cell.angle_beta   90.00
_cell.angle_gamma   90.00
#
_symmetry.space_group_name_H-M   'P 1'
#
loop_
_entity.id
_entity.type
_entity.pdbx_description
1 polymer ?
#
loop_
_entity_poly.entity_id
_entity_poly.type
_entity_poly.pdbx_seq_one_letter_code
_entity_poly.pdbx_strand_id
1 'polypeptide(L)'
;AVFINYRLGPFGFLPMRELAEEPGDDHGNGGANGLLDQLLGFKWVNKHISAFGGNPNEVTIAGESFGASLTCAHMYFPMSQPYFNKVYLSSGGCRFPGKWGTVGWLKQNNLDIREKFFKDLNTSSLSELRRLPAETLLTTGWGPVFMPSKDGYLMKCNPALLPLQLKNKAVILSGNTGDGFGAFPWTQMLNRAPDPSNENQIIEKLSPFGSEGDIKKLLSYFSYNDKTSPEEFGLLYGRIVSLATITCPLLTLAEELTKGGNTVRTVKFGYINGAGPLRGYVPHGSDMSYMFNDPQIAEKQPQAPYSVPFLSPKPFNKSLGEFYSGMIANFVKSGIPWGKWGTFEQGENLNVTNTEIEYAYSVKSMPNPDTAPCEVLGRMNILGIVDDTDMGIPCKGPARDCWDRLIKNAKATCSQAD
;
A
#
# COMPACT_ATOMS: atom_id res chain seq x y z
N ALA A 1 -12.91 -18.09 3.55
CA ALA A 1 -12.42 -16.74 3.93
C ALA A 1 -13.59 -15.94 4.50
N VAL A 2 -13.32 -14.93 5.33
CA VAL A 2 -14.32 -13.96 5.78
C VAL A 2 -14.00 -12.63 5.11
N PHE A 3 -15.01 -12.01 4.49
CA PHE A 3 -14.88 -10.68 3.90
C PHE A 3 -15.66 -9.68 4.77
N ILE A 4 -15.00 -8.58 5.12
CA ILE A 4 -15.56 -7.55 5.99
C ILE A 4 -15.78 -6.30 5.13
N ASN A 5 -17.04 -5.88 5.02
CA ASN A 5 -17.36 -4.57 4.48
C ASN A 5 -17.09 -3.51 5.54
N TYR A 6 -16.60 -2.34 5.12
CA TYR A 6 -16.36 -1.19 5.99
C TYR A 6 -16.74 0.10 5.25
N ARG A 7 -17.07 1.16 6.00
CA ARG A 7 -17.43 2.44 5.41
C ARG A 7 -16.25 3.06 4.65
N LEU A 8 -16.56 3.65 3.50
CA LEU A 8 -15.61 4.32 2.61
C LEU A 8 -15.91 5.83 2.52
N GLY A 9 -14.99 6.58 1.91
CA GLY A 9 -15.20 7.99 1.59
C GLY A 9 -15.55 8.81 2.83
N PRO A 10 -16.48 9.78 2.73
CA PRO A 10 -16.84 10.62 3.87
C PRO A 10 -17.52 9.84 5.00
N PHE A 11 -18.16 8.71 4.70
CA PHE A 11 -18.80 7.87 5.74
C PHE A 11 -17.79 7.15 6.62
N GLY A 12 -16.62 6.81 6.06
CA GLY A 12 -15.58 6.06 6.74
C GLY A 12 -14.49 6.93 7.35
N PHE A 13 -14.22 8.11 6.77
CA PHE A 13 -12.99 8.85 7.09
C PHE A 13 -13.16 10.38 7.08
N LEU A 14 -14.37 10.93 7.26
CA LEU A 14 -14.58 12.37 7.48
C LEU A 14 -14.55 12.70 8.99
N PRO A 15 -13.54 13.43 9.50
CA PRO A 15 -13.53 13.84 10.89
C PRO A 15 -14.38 15.09 11.13
N MET A 16 -15.21 15.02 12.15
CA MET A 16 -16.12 16.04 12.62
C MET A 16 -15.97 16.18 14.13
N ARG A 17 -15.88 17.42 14.62
CA ARG A 17 -15.76 17.65 16.07
C ARG A 17 -17.01 17.13 16.79
N GLU A 18 -18.17 17.37 16.19
CA GLU A 18 -19.48 16.96 16.69
C GLU A 18 -19.59 15.44 16.83
N LEU A 19 -18.89 14.65 16.00
CA LEU A 19 -18.83 13.19 16.14
C LEU A 19 -18.07 12.76 17.39
N ALA A 20 -17.03 13.50 17.81
CA ALA A 20 -16.29 13.19 19.04
C ALA A 20 -17.04 13.61 20.31
N GLU A 21 -18.09 14.41 20.18
CA GLU A 21 -18.93 14.88 21.29
C GLU A 21 -20.21 14.03 21.43
N GLU A 22 -20.43 13.03 20.58
CA GLU A 22 -21.60 12.13 20.69
C GLU A 22 -21.45 11.20 21.90
N PRO A 23 -22.56 10.79 22.54
CA PRO A 23 -22.50 9.86 23.66
C PRO A 23 -21.89 8.50 23.27
N GLY A 24 -20.92 8.02 24.06
CA GLY A 24 -20.28 6.71 23.90
C GLY A 24 -18.77 6.80 24.05
N ASP A 25 -18.14 5.70 24.46
CA ASP A 25 -16.70 5.65 24.75
C ASP A 25 -15.91 4.84 23.70
N ASP A 26 -16.56 4.42 22.61
CA ASP A 26 -16.03 3.48 21.62
C ASP A 26 -15.82 4.08 20.22
N HIS A 27 -15.79 5.41 20.12
CA HIS A 27 -15.59 6.13 18.86
C HIS A 27 -14.72 7.37 19.03
N GLY A 28 -14.25 7.90 17.90
CA GLY A 28 -13.53 9.16 17.82
C GLY A 28 -14.28 10.16 16.94
N ASN A 29 -13.56 11.15 16.42
CA ASN A 29 -14.14 12.20 15.57
C ASN A 29 -14.67 11.73 14.19
N GLY A 30 -14.64 10.44 13.84
CA GLY A 30 -15.09 9.92 12.55
C GLY A 30 -13.99 9.73 11.49
N GLY A 31 -12.78 10.26 11.69
CA GLY A 31 -11.63 9.98 10.82
C GLY A 31 -11.14 8.51 10.89
N ALA A 32 -11.60 7.81 11.93
CA ALA A 32 -11.42 6.40 12.29
C ALA A 32 -12.37 5.35 11.67
N ASN A 33 -13.53 5.77 11.17
CA ASN A 33 -14.72 4.90 11.16
C ASN A 33 -14.56 3.63 10.31
N GLY A 34 -13.94 3.71 9.13
CA GLY A 34 -13.70 2.52 8.30
C GLY A 34 -12.75 1.51 8.97
N LEU A 35 -11.78 1.96 9.76
CA LEU A 35 -10.89 1.07 10.54
C LEU A 35 -11.60 0.51 11.78
N LEU A 36 -12.49 1.29 12.41
CA LEU A 36 -13.32 0.81 13.51
C LEU A 36 -14.29 -0.28 13.04
N ASP A 37 -14.86 -0.15 11.83
CA ASP A 37 -15.69 -1.18 11.22
C ASP A 37 -14.89 -2.49 11.01
N GLN A 38 -13.65 -2.39 10.51
CA GLN A 38 -12.75 -3.54 10.36
C GLN A 38 -12.41 -4.20 11.71
N LEU A 39 -12.09 -3.39 12.73
CA LEU A 39 -11.84 -3.88 14.09
C LEU A 39 -13.07 -4.57 14.69
N LEU A 40 -14.28 -4.04 14.45
CA LEU A 40 -15.51 -4.70 14.85
C LEU A 40 -15.68 -6.05 14.14
N GLY A 41 -15.35 -6.12 12.86
CA GLY A 41 -15.30 -7.38 12.10
C GLY A 41 -14.29 -8.38 12.70
N PHE A 42 -13.10 -7.94 13.12
CA PHE A 42 -12.12 -8.80 13.78
C PHE A 42 -12.64 -9.33 15.12
N LYS A 43 -13.28 -8.47 15.92
CA LYS A 43 -13.95 -8.87 17.17
C LYS A 43 -15.05 -9.89 16.92
N TRP A 44 -15.86 -9.69 15.88
CA TRP A 44 -16.90 -10.63 15.48
C TRP A 44 -16.31 -11.98 15.09
N VAL A 45 -15.27 -12.01 14.24
CA VAL A 45 -14.58 -13.24 13.84
C VAL A 45 -14.04 -13.95 15.08
N ASN A 46 -13.32 -13.25 15.96
CA ASN A 46 -12.78 -13.85 17.17
C ASN A 46 -13.87 -14.47 18.07
N LYS A 47 -15.02 -13.82 18.19
CA LYS A 47 -16.15 -14.30 19.02
C LYS A 47 -16.95 -15.44 18.37
N HIS A 48 -17.07 -15.46 17.04
CA HIS A 48 -18.08 -16.28 16.36
C HIS A 48 -17.52 -17.34 15.40
N ILE A 49 -16.27 -17.22 14.94
CA ILE A 49 -15.78 -18.05 13.84
C ILE A 49 -15.72 -19.55 14.18
N SER A 50 -15.61 -19.91 15.47
CA SER A 50 -15.66 -21.30 15.93
C SER A 50 -16.97 -22.01 15.55
N ALA A 51 -18.10 -21.29 15.49
CA ALA A 51 -19.38 -21.85 15.06
C ALA A 51 -19.40 -22.22 13.56
N PHE A 52 -18.48 -21.64 12.78
CA PHE A 52 -18.30 -21.92 11.35
C PHE A 52 -17.11 -22.88 11.09
N GLY A 53 -16.54 -23.48 12.15
CA GLY A 53 -15.41 -24.39 12.06
C GLY A 53 -14.04 -23.71 11.91
N GLY A 54 -13.94 -22.39 12.07
CA GLY A 54 -12.66 -21.69 12.09
C GLY A 54 -12.03 -21.64 13.48
N ASN A 55 -10.72 -21.39 13.54
CA ASN A 55 -10.00 -21.22 14.80
C ASN A 55 -9.76 -19.71 15.08
N PRO A 56 -10.38 -19.12 16.13
CA PRO A 56 -10.21 -17.71 16.44
C PRO A 56 -8.78 -17.33 16.88
N ASN A 57 -7.94 -18.33 17.21
CA ASN A 57 -6.53 -18.14 17.57
C ASN A 57 -5.57 -18.32 16.38
N GLU A 58 -6.08 -18.56 15.17
CA GLU A 58 -5.28 -18.71 13.95
C GLU A 58 -5.82 -17.82 12.83
N VAL A 59 -6.01 -16.54 13.13
CA VAL A 59 -6.52 -15.57 12.17
C VAL A 59 -5.39 -14.94 11.38
N THR A 60 -5.54 -14.91 10.06
CA THR A 60 -4.70 -14.12 9.15
C THR A 60 -5.51 -12.96 8.62
N ILE A 61 -5.05 -11.73 8.83
CA ILE A 61 -5.62 -10.56 8.15
C ILE A 61 -4.90 -10.34 6.83
N ALA A 62 -5.66 -10.01 5.79
CA ALA A 62 -5.15 -9.87 4.44
C ALA A 62 -5.79 -8.68 3.74
N GLY A 63 -5.01 -7.95 2.96
CA GLY A 63 -5.50 -6.85 2.15
C GLY A 63 -4.67 -6.64 0.90
N GLU A 64 -5.27 -6.00 -0.09
CA GLU A 64 -4.65 -5.58 -1.34
C GLU A 64 -4.79 -4.06 -1.50
N SER A 65 -3.79 -3.38 -2.07
CA SER A 65 -3.82 -1.93 -2.32
C SER A 65 -4.12 -1.10 -1.06
N PHE A 66 -5.16 -0.28 -1.11
CA PHE A 66 -5.66 0.46 0.03
C PHE A 66 -6.14 -0.46 1.16
N GLY A 67 -6.71 -1.62 0.84
CA GLY A 67 -7.01 -2.66 1.84
C GLY A 67 -5.76 -3.18 2.55
N ALA A 68 -4.64 -3.34 1.83
CA ALA A 68 -3.35 -3.66 2.44
C ALA A 68 -2.86 -2.53 3.35
N SER A 69 -3.08 -1.27 2.96
CA SER A 69 -2.75 -0.09 3.78
C SER A 69 -3.51 -0.07 5.10
N LEU A 70 -4.82 -0.32 5.06
CA LEU A 70 -5.68 -0.40 6.25
C LEU A 70 -5.32 -1.63 7.11
N THR A 71 -5.04 -2.77 6.49
CA THR A 71 -4.53 -3.97 7.17
C THR A 71 -3.21 -3.65 7.89
N CYS A 72 -2.32 -2.89 7.26
CA CYS A 72 -1.07 -2.45 7.87
C CYS A 72 -1.31 -1.48 9.03
N ALA A 73 -2.31 -0.59 8.94
CA ALA A 73 -2.69 0.30 10.03
C ALA A 73 -3.06 -0.48 11.31
N HIS A 74 -3.79 -1.60 11.17
CA HIS A 74 -4.11 -2.47 12.30
C HIS A 74 -2.89 -3.09 12.99
N MET A 75 -1.72 -3.14 12.34
CA MET A 75 -0.47 -3.57 12.98
C MET A 75 0.07 -2.53 13.98
N TYR A 76 -0.31 -1.26 13.85
CA TYR A 76 0.05 -0.20 14.80
C TYR A 76 -0.90 -0.10 15.99
N PHE A 77 -2.12 -0.61 15.89
CA PHE A 77 -3.14 -0.39 16.93
C PHE A 77 -3.12 -1.52 17.96
N PRO A 78 -2.75 -1.25 19.23
CA PRO A 78 -2.79 -2.25 20.29
C PRO A 78 -4.17 -2.91 20.43
N MET A 79 -5.25 -2.15 20.18
CA MET A 79 -6.63 -2.66 20.19
C MET A 79 -6.92 -3.71 19.10
N SER A 80 -6.14 -3.76 18.02
CA SER A 80 -6.35 -4.69 16.90
C SER A 80 -5.47 -5.94 16.99
N GLN A 81 -4.26 -5.81 17.52
CA GLN A 81 -3.23 -6.87 17.53
C GLN A 81 -3.65 -8.21 18.19
N PRO A 82 -4.52 -8.25 19.22
CA PRO A 82 -4.99 -9.52 19.79
C PRO A 82 -5.81 -10.39 18.83
N TYR A 83 -6.38 -9.82 17.76
CA TYR A 83 -7.35 -10.50 16.90
C TYR A 83 -6.75 -11.16 15.64
N PHE A 84 -5.42 -11.10 15.46
CA PHE A 84 -4.76 -11.74 14.33
C PHE A 84 -3.36 -12.24 14.69
N ASN A 85 -2.91 -13.27 14.00
CA ASN A 85 -1.63 -13.96 14.24
C ASN A 85 -0.66 -13.79 13.08
N LYS A 86 -1.19 -13.57 11.88
CA LYS A 86 -0.46 -13.53 10.62
C LYS A 86 -1.01 -12.39 9.75
N VAL A 87 -0.17 -11.88 8.88
CA VAL A 87 -0.52 -10.76 7.99
C VAL A 87 -0.11 -11.06 6.55
N TYR A 88 -0.99 -10.80 5.59
CA TYR A 88 -0.67 -10.79 4.17
C TYR A 88 -1.00 -9.41 3.59
N LEU A 89 0.01 -8.70 3.11
CA LEU A 89 -0.18 -7.41 2.42
C LEU A 89 0.20 -7.59 0.96
N SER A 90 -0.71 -7.26 0.03
CA SER A 90 -0.38 -7.20 -1.40
C SER A 90 -0.48 -5.79 -1.95
N SER A 91 0.54 -5.37 -2.69
CA SER A 91 0.61 -4.10 -3.39
C SER A 91 0.24 -2.88 -2.52
N GLY A 92 0.65 -2.90 -1.25
CA GLY A 92 0.40 -1.81 -0.31
C GLY A 92 1.02 -2.08 1.06
N GLY A 93 1.27 -1.01 1.82
CA GLY A 93 1.92 -1.10 3.11
C GLY A 93 1.57 0.04 4.06
N CYS A 94 2.32 0.13 5.15
CA CYS A 94 2.05 1.04 6.26
C CYS A 94 2.36 2.50 5.94
N ARG A 95 3.25 2.74 4.97
CA ARG A 95 3.80 4.05 4.64
C ARG A 95 4.05 4.16 3.15
N PHE A 96 3.09 4.64 2.37
CA PHE A 96 3.42 5.05 1.02
C PHE A 96 3.98 6.49 1.03
N PRO A 97 4.99 6.77 0.22
CA PRO A 97 5.68 8.05 0.18
C PRO A 97 5.05 9.13 -0.74
N GLY A 98 5.42 10.40 -0.50
CA GLY A 98 5.21 11.58 -1.37
C GLY A 98 3.78 12.09 -1.59
N LYS A 99 3.62 13.04 -2.53
CA LYS A 99 2.34 13.61 -2.99
C LYS A 99 1.36 12.58 -3.59
N TRP A 100 1.80 11.33 -3.71
CA TRP A 100 1.22 10.28 -4.54
C TRP A 100 1.04 8.94 -3.80
N GLY A 101 1.26 8.93 -2.48
CA GLY A 101 1.01 7.82 -1.56
C GLY A 101 0.56 8.36 -0.19
N THR A 102 0.28 7.50 0.80
CA THR A 102 0.13 7.67 2.27
C THR A 102 0.92 8.79 2.96
N VAL A 103 1.86 9.49 2.34
CA VAL A 103 2.22 10.84 2.78
C VAL A 103 1.03 11.82 2.59
N GLY A 104 -0.01 11.43 1.87
CA GLY A 104 -1.37 11.99 1.99
C GLY A 104 -2.05 11.71 3.35
N TRP A 105 -1.68 10.66 4.08
CA TRP A 105 -2.05 10.53 5.51
C TRP A 105 -1.38 11.60 6.37
N LEU A 106 -0.24 12.13 5.89
CA LEU A 106 0.61 13.09 6.59
C LEU A 106 0.30 14.53 6.24
N LYS A 107 -0.11 14.80 4.99
CA LYS A 107 -0.15 16.17 4.46
C LYS A 107 -1.49 16.88 4.60
N GLN A 108 -2.55 16.18 4.95
CA GLN A 108 -3.84 16.80 5.15
C GLN A 108 -4.45 16.22 6.41
N ASN A 109 -4.45 17.03 7.48
CA ASN A 109 -5.61 16.98 8.36
C ASN A 109 -6.80 17.02 7.40
N ASN A 110 -7.71 16.06 7.47
CA ASN A 110 -8.95 16.07 6.69
C ASN A 110 -9.76 17.39 6.88
N LEU A 111 -9.26 18.39 7.62
CA LEU A 111 -9.74 19.76 7.70
C LEU A 111 -9.85 20.44 6.32
N ASP A 112 -8.80 20.46 5.48
CA ASP A 112 -8.88 21.09 4.14
C ASP A 112 -9.89 20.36 3.24
N ILE A 113 -9.85 19.02 3.30
CA ILE A 113 -10.80 18.14 2.62
C ILE A 113 -12.23 18.39 3.12
N ARG A 114 -12.43 18.53 4.43
CA ARG A 114 -13.71 18.80 5.09
C ARG A 114 -14.24 20.18 4.72
N GLU A 115 -13.39 21.21 4.73
CA GLU A 115 -13.77 22.56 4.33
C GLU A 115 -14.19 22.60 2.86
N LYS A 116 -13.43 21.94 1.99
CA LYS A 116 -13.81 21.76 0.59
C LYS A 116 -15.12 20.98 0.46
N PHE A 117 -15.29 19.91 1.23
CA PHE A 117 -16.50 19.08 1.22
C PHE A 117 -17.74 19.88 1.63
N PHE A 118 -17.64 20.67 2.69
CA PHE A 118 -18.69 21.60 3.12
C PHE A 118 -19.02 22.63 2.04
N LYS A 119 -17.99 23.23 1.43
CA LYS A 119 -18.15 24.20 0.34
C LYS A 119 -18.83 23.59 -0.88
N ASP A 120 -18.41 22.41 -1.32
CA ASP A 120 -18.96 21.74 -2.50
C ASP A 120 -20.43 21.35 -2.30
N LEU A 121 -20.82 21.01 -1.07
CA LEU A 121 -22.18 20.62 -0.72
C LEU A 121 -23.05 21.78 -0.21
N ASN A 122 -22.49 22.99 -0.10
CA ASN A 122 -23.14 24.15 0.51
C ASN A 122 -23.75 23.83 1.88
N THR A 123 -22.95 23.20 2.75
CA THR A 123 -23.31 22.84 4.13
C THR A 123 -22.26 23.35 5.11
N SER A 124 -22.57 23.34 6.41
CA SER A 124 -21.70 23.89 7.47
C SER A 124 -21.67 23.07 8.76
N SER A 125 -22.50 22.04 8.90
CA SER A 125 -22.57 21.22 10.12
C SER A 125 -22.84 19.74 9.82
N LEU A 126 -22.48 18.88 10.78
CA LEU A 126 -22.82 17.45 10.74
C LEU A 126 -24.34 17.22 10.59
N SER A 127 -25.16 18.07 11.21
CA SER A 127 -26.62 17.96 11.16
C SER A 127 -27.20 18.23 9.76
N GLU A 128 -26.59 19.12 8.99
CA GLU A 128 -26.96 19.39 7.61
C GLU A 128 -26.53 18.22 6.71
N LEU A 129 -25.29 17.75 6.89
CA LEU A 129 -24.77 16.59 6.14
C LEU A 129 -25.63 15.34 6.33
N ARG A 130 -26.08 15.04 7.55
CA ARG A 130 -26.94 13.88 7.85
C ARG A 130 -28.35 13.96 7.24
N ARG A 131 -28.79 15.15 6.82
CA ARG A 131 -30.09 15.35 6.14
C ARG A 131 -30.00 15.20 4.63
N LEU A 132 -28.80 15.20 4.06
CA LEU A 132 -28.61 14.98 2.64
C LEU A 132 -28.76 13.50 2.29
N PRO A 133 -29.25 13.17 1.07
CA PRO A 133 -29.15 11.81 0.53
C PRO A 133 -27.69 11.34 0.49
N ALA A 134 -27.47 10.04 0.72
CA ALA A 134 -26.13 9.46 0.71
C ALA A 134 -25.42 9.65 -0.64
N GLU A 135 -26.18 9.60 -1.74
CA GLU A 135 -25.69 9.82 -3.10
C GLU A 135 -25.13 11.23 -3.26
N THR A 136 -25.77 12.24 -2.65
CA THR A 136 -25.28 13.63 -2.64
C THR A 136 -23.91 13.72 -2.00
N LEU A 137 -23.69 13.03 -0.88
CA LEU A 137 -22.40 13.00 -0.18
C LEU A 137 -21.30 12.32 -1.01
N LEU A 138 -21.66 11.51 -2.01
CA LEU A 138 -20.73 10.85 -2.93
C LEU A 138 -20.49 11.66 -4.23
N THR A 139 -21.21 12.77 -4.46
CA THR A 139 -21.09 13.58 -5.69
C THR A 139 -19.89 14.52 -5.72
N THR A 140 -19.27 14.83 -4.57
CA THR A 140 -18.01 15.57 -4.55
C THR A 140 -17.00 14.68 -5.28
N GLY A 141 -16.60 15.04 -6.50
CA GLY A 141 -15.78 14.17 -7.37
C GLY A 141 -14.47 13.72 -6.70
N TRP A 142 -13.58 13.03 -7.42
CA TRP A 142 -12.32 12.46 -6.89
C TRP A 142 -11.31 13.45 -6.22
N GLY A 143 -11.68 14.73 -6.04
CA GLY A 143 -10.86 15.79 -5.45
C GLY A 143 -10.54 15.64 -3.96
N PRO A 144 -11.45 15.18 -3.07
CA PRO A 144 -11.14 14.85 -1.69
C PRO A 144 -10.99 13.33 -1.55
N VAL A 145 -9.77 12.83 -1.42
CA VAL A 145 -9.54 11.45 -1.01
C VAL A 145 -9.64 11.38 0.50
N PHE A 146 -10.77 10.91 1.01
CA PHE A 146 -10.98 10.71 2.45
C PHE A 146 -10.08 9.58 2.94
N MET A 147 -9.00 9.95 3.63
CA MET A 147 -8.04 9.02 4.20
C MET A 147 -8.25 8.91 5.71
N PRO A 148 -7.89 7.77 6.33
CA PRO A 148 -7.89 7.68 7.78
C PRO A 148 -7.03 8.78 8.41
N SER A 149 -7.53 9.37 9.48
CA SER A 149 -6.84 10.45 10.21
C SER A 149 -6.94 10.26 11.71
N LYS A 150 -6.12 10.99 12.48
CA LYS A 150 -6.21 11.04 13.94
C LYS A 150 -7.67 11.27 14.36
N ASP A 151 -8.22 10.32 15.11
CA ASP A 151 -9.61 10.34 15.59
C ASP A 151 -9.71 10.55 17.10
N GLY A 152 -8.61 10.43 17.83
CA GLY A 152 -8.56 10.56 19.29
C GLY A 152 -8.93 9.28 20.04
N TYR A 153 -9.35 8.22 19.34
CA TYR A 153 -9.77 6.95 19.94
C TYR A 153 -8.94 5.76 19.41
N LEU A 154 -9.12 5.35 18.16
CA LEU A 154 -8.30 4.28 17.55
C LEU A 154 -6.90 4.78 17.20
N MET A 155 -6.83 5.99 16.66
CA MET A 155 -5.63 6.72 16.27
C MET A 155 -5.50 7.98 17.13
N LYS A 156 -4.86 7.84 18.28
CA LYS A 156 -4.65 8.95 19.24
C LYS A 156 -3.60 9.97 18.78
N CYS A 157 -2.63 9.57 17.96
CA CYS A 157 -1.60 10.46 17.43
C CYS A 157 -1.43 10.30 15.91
N ASN A 158 -0.61 11.16 15.30
CA ASN A 158 -0.37 11.10 13.87
C ASN A 158 0.16 9.70 13.49
N PRO A 159 -0.50 8.94 12.60
CA PRO A 159 -0.14 7.57 12.30
C PRO A 159 1.29 7.39 11.79
N ALA A 160 1.84 8.39 11.11
CA ALA A 160 3.22 8.39 10.64
C ALA A 160 4.25 8.40 11.78
N LEU A 161 3.84 8.89 12.95
CA LEU A 161 4.67 9.02 14.14
C LEU A 161 4.55 7.79 15.05
N LEU A 162 3.63 6.86 14.75
CA LEU A 162 3.46 5.65 15.54
C LEU A 162 4.63 4.67 15.28
N PRO A 163 5.37 4.24 16.33
CA PRO A 163 6.33 3.16 16.17
C PRO A 163 5.58 1.85 15.87
N LEU A 164 6.07 1.08 14.89
CA LEU A 164 5.52 -0.24 14.61
C LEU A 164 5.94 -1.21 15.72
N GLN A 165 5.03 -1.52 16.64
CA GLN A 165 5.26 -2.42 17.76
C GLN A 165 4.61 -3.79 17.56
N LEU A 166 4.72 -4.33 16.34
CA LEU A 166 4.30 -5.69 16.05
C LEU A 166 5.46 -6.66 16.33
N LYS A 167 5.22 -7.75 17.04
CA LYS A 167 6.24 -8.76 17.37
C LYS A 167 5.68 -10.17 17.23
N ASN A 168 6.55 -11.14 16.96
CA ASN A 168 6.22 -12.56 16.92
C ASN A 168 5.07 -12.90 15.96
N LYS A 169 4.93 -12.15 14.86
CA LYS A 169 3.97 -12.45 13.79
C LYS A 169 4.69 -13.01 12.56
N ALA A 170 3.98 -13.81 11.77
CA ALA A 170 4.41 -14.16 10.43
C ALA A 170 3.77 -13.21 9.42
N VAL A 171 4.56 -12.64 8.51
CA VAL A 171 4.11 -11.63 7.54
C VAL A 171 4.58 -12.00 6.14
N ILE A 172 3.67 -11.93 5.17
CA ILE A 172 4.00 -11.92 3.74
C ILE A 172 3.71 -10.52 3.19
N LEU A 173 4.69 -9.98 2.47
CA LEU A 173 4.59 -8.73 1.73
C LEU A 173 4.72 -9.03 0.24
N SER A 174 3.66 -8.82 -0.52
CA SER A 174 3.60 -9.07 -1.97
C SER A 174 3.50 -7.75 -2.74
N GLY A 175 4.09 -7.69 -3.91
CA GLY A 175 3.90 -6.60 -4.87
C GLY A 175 4.10 -7.08 -6.30
N ASN A 176 3.45 -6.41 -7.25
CA ASN A 176 3.60 -6.70 -8.67
C ASN A 176 4.75 -5.90 -9.28
N THR A 177 5.36 -6.42 -10.34
CA THR A 177 6.46 -5.74 -11.04
C THR A 177 6.07 -4.39 -11.64
N GLY A 178 4.77 -4.14 -11.84
CA GLY A 178 4.22 -2.93 -12.41
C GLY A 178 3.03 -2.35 -11.62
N ASP A 179 3.05 -2.42 -10.28
CA ASP A 179 1.97 -1.85 -9.45
C ASP A 179 1.68 -0.36 -9.74
N GLY A 180 2.66 0.39 -10.25
CA GLY A 180 2.50 1.78 -10.69
C GLY A 180 1.70 1.95 -12.00
N PHE A 181 1.46 0.89 -12.77
CA PHE A 181 0.73 0.96 -14.04
C PHE A 181 -0.80 0.84 -13.91
N GLY A 182 -1.32 0.43 -12.74
CA GLY A 182 -2.75 0.21 -12.52
C GLY A 182 -3.46 1.26 -11.67
N ALA A 183 -2.73 2.06 -10.88
CA ALA A 183 -3.34 3.18 -10.16
C ALA A 183 -3.61 4.34 -11.15
N PHE A 184 -4.82 4.89 -11.14
CA PHE A 184 -5.13 6.07 -11.95
C PHE A 184 -4.44 7.31 -11.33
N PRO A 185 -3.91 8.27 -12.11
CA PRO A 185 -3.95 8.44 -13.57
C PRO A 185 -2.68 7.95 -14.30
N TRP A 186 -1.99 6.93 -13.79
CA TRP A 186 -0.64 6.58 -14.26
C TRP A 186 -0.61 5.98 -15.68
N THR A 187 -1.70 5.36 -16.15
CA THR A 187 -1.81 4.88 -17.56
C THR A 187 -1.83 6.01 -18.58
N GLN A 188 -2.34 7.19 -18.23
CA GLN A 188 -2.28 8.37 -19.12
C GLN A 188 -0.86 8.96 -19.22
N MET A 189 0.09 8.51 -18.39
CA MET A 189 1.46 9.02 -18.41
C MET A 189 2.30 8.39 -19.51
N LEU A 190 1.95 7.21 -20.02
CA LEU A 190 2.54 6.66 -21.25
C LEU A 190 2.35 7.63 -22.43
N ASN A 191 1.19 8.26 -22.52
CA ASN A 191 0.86 9.25 -23.56
C ASN A 191 1.41 10.66 -23.27
N ARG A 192 2.07 10.86 -22.11
CA ARG A 192 2.69 12.13 -21.69
C ARG A 192 4.17 11.95 -21.32
N ALA A 193 4.81 10.95 -21.93
CA ALA A 193 6.24 10.75 -21.83
C ALA A 193 6.94 11.99 -22.46
N PRO A 194 7.90 12.63 -21.76
CA PRO A 194 8.76 13.65 -22.35
C PRO A 194 9.49 13.10 -23.57
N ASP A 195 10.03 13.99 -24.41
CA ASP A 195 10.93 13.59 -25.48
C ASP A 195 12.14 12.86 -24.84
N PRO A 196 12.28 11.54 -25.06
CA PRO A 196 13.30 10.76 -24.38
C PRO A 196 14.72 11.05 -24.90
N SER A 197 14.84 11.78 -26.02
CA SER A 197 16.12 12.32 -26.49
C SER A 197 16.58 13.57 -25.73
N ASN A 198 15.70 14.16 -24.91
CA ASN A 198 15.97 15.36 -24.13
C ASN A 198 16.15 15.03 -22.64
N GLU A 199 17.40 14.90 -22.21
CA GLU A 199 17.76 14.60 -20.82
C GLU A 199 17.16 15.61 -19.81
N ASN A 200 17.06 16.88 -20.18
CA ASN A 200 16.48 17.91 -19.31
C ASN A 200 14.98 17.69 -19.08
N GLN A 201 14.23 17.28 -20.11
CA GLN A 201 12.80 16.96 -19.93
C GLN A 201 12.59 15.69 -19.10
N ILE A 202 13.49 14.71 -19.21
CA ILE A 202 13.48 13.51 -18.35
C ILE A 202 13.71 13.91 -16.89
N ILE A 203 14.75 14.71 -16.63
CA ILE A 203 15.09 15.19 -15.29
C ILE A 203 13.94 16.02 -14.72
N GLU A 204 13.36 16.94 -15.50
CA GLU A 204 12.20 17.74 -15.08
C GLU A 204 11.01 16.85 -14.70
N LYS A 205 10.70 15.85 -15.53
CA LYS A 205 9.60 14.90 -15.28
C LYS A 205 9.82 14.08 -14.02
N LEU A 206 11.07 13.72 -13.72
CA LEU A 206 11.46 12.95 -12.55
C LEU A 206 11.81 13.81 -11.33
N SER A 207 11.85 15.13 -11.46
CA SER A 207 12.14 16.08 -10.37
C SER A 207 11.24 15.93 -9.13
N PRO A 208 9.96 15.47 -9.22
CA PRO A 208 9.19 15.17 -8.01
C PRO A 208 9.75 14.02 -7.18
N PHE A 209 10.62 13.18 -7.76
CA PHE A 209 11.28 12.09 -7.06
C PHE A 209 12.62 12.48 -6.46
N GLY A 210 13.22 13.65 -6.72
CA GLY A 210 14.48 14.02 -6.07
C GLY A 210 15.37 14.97 -6.86
N SER A 211 16.61 15.13 -6.39
CA SER A 211 17.59 16.01 -7.04
C SER A 211 18.04 15.46 -8.40
N GLU A 212 18.57 16.32 -9.27
CA GLU A 212 19.13 15.90 -10.56
C GLU A 212 20.19 14.80 -10.40
N GLY A 213 21.06 14.91 -9.40
CA GLY A 213 22.09 13.91 -9.12
C GLY A 213 21.51 12.56 -8.73
N ASP A 214 20.46 12.55 -7.92
CA ASP A 214 19.74 11.32 -7.55
C ASP A 214 19.03 10.71 -8.76
N ILE A 215 18.42 11.52 -9.61
CA ILE A 215 17.74 11.07 -10.83
C ILE A 215 18.74 10.41 -11.78
N LYS A 216 19.91 11.03 -12.02
CA LYS A 216 20.96 10.44 -12.86
C LYS A 216 21.45 9.11 -12.30
N LYS A 217 21.64 9.03 -10.99
CA LYS A 217 22.01 7.78 -10.31
C LYS A 217 20.90 6.72 -10.44
N LEU A 218 19.64 7.10 -10.25
CA LEU A 218 18.49 6.21 -10.40
C LEU A 218 18.42 5.63 -11.82
N LEU A 219 18.54 6.49 -12.85
CA LEU A 219 18.53 6.09 -14.26
C LEU A 219 19.67 5.12 -14.59
N SER A 220 20.81 5.20 -13.91
CA SER A 220 21.96 4.29 -14.14
C SER A 220 21.67 2.82 -13.80
N TYR A 221 20.65 2.53 -12.99
CA TYR A 221 20.25 1.15 -12.66
C TYR A 221 19.36 0.49 -13.71
N PHE A 222 18.83 1.27 -14.66
CA PHE A 222 17.92 0.75 -15.67
C PHE A 222 18.61 0.70 -17.04
N SER A 223 18.52 -0.47 -17.67
CA SER A 223 18.91 -0.66 -19.07
C SER A 223 17.64 -0.75 -19.92
N TYR A 224 17.59 -0.01 -21.02
CA TYR A 224 16.51 -0.05 -22.01
C TYR A 224 17.13 0.11 -23.42
N ASN A 225 16.49 -0.51 -24.40
CA ASN A 225 17.10 -0.84 -25.70
C ASN A 225 17.18 0.38 -26.62
N ASP A 226 16.16 1.23 -26.57
CA ASP A 226 16.04 2.44 -27.38
C ASP A 226 15.77 3.66 -26.48
N LYS A 227 16.84 4.43 -26.26
CA LYS A 227 16.79 5.67 -25.48
C LYS A 227 15.98 6.79 -26.13
N THR A 228 15.57 6.62 -27.39
CA THR A 228 14.77 7.58 -28.15
C THR A 228 13.30 7.19 -28.25
N SER A 229 12.91 6.03 -27.72
CA SER A 229 11.53 5.54 -27.76
C SER A 229 10.68 6.10 -26.60
N PRO A 230 9.60 6.85 -26.89
CA PRO A 230 8.68 7.33 -25.85
C PRO A 230 7.97 6.17 -25.11
N GLU A 231 7.76 5.04 -25.80
CA GLU A 231 7.19 3.84 -25.19
C GLU A 231 8.15 3.25 -24.14
N GLU A 232 9.43 3.11 -24.46
CA GLU A 232 10.41 2.58 -23.51
C GLU A 232 10.61 3.51 -22.31
N PHE A 233 10.61 4.83 -22.54
CA PHE A 233 10.61 5.78 -21.45
C PHE A 233 9.35 5.67 -20.60
N GLY A 234 8.17 5.52 -21.20
CA GLY A 234 6.91 5.32 -20.49
C GLY A 234 6.96 4.09 -19.57
N LEU A 235 7.54 2.99 -20.05
CA LEU A 235 7.73 1.77 -19.26
C LEU A 235 8.74 1.97 -18.12
N LEU A 236 9.86 2.65 -18.38
CA LEU A 236 10.83 3.02 -17.35
C LEU A 236 10.20 3.91 -16.27
N TYR A 237 9.45 4.93 -16.69
CA TYR A 237 8.76 5.84 -15.79
C TYR A 237 7.76 5.08 -14.91
N GLY A 238 6.94 4.22 -15.50
CA GLY A 238 6.00 3.38 -14.74
C GLY A 238 6.71 2.42 -13.78
N ARG A 239 7.89 1.89 -14.13
CA ARG A 239 8.73 1.13 -13.19
C ARG A 239 9.20 1.99 -12.02
N ILE A 240 9.74 3.18 -12.29
CA ILE A 240 10.20 4.11 -11.24
C ILE A 240 9.04 4.47 -10.31
N VAL A 241 7.86 4.74 -10.86
CA VAL A 241 6.64 4.98 -10.07
C VAL A 241 6.32 3.75 -9.20
N SER A 242 6.28 2.55 -9.79
CA SER A 242 6.00 1.29 -9.05
C SER A 242 6.97 1.09 -7.88
N LEU A 243 8.26 1.31 -8.13
CA LEU A 243 9.30 1.20 -7.11
C LEU A 243 9.09 2.24 -6.01
N ALA A 244 8.87 3.49 -6.39
CA ALA A 244 8.68 4.59 -5.47
C ALA A 244 7.44 4.40 -4.59
N THR A 245 6.31 3.97 -5.15
CA THR A 245 5.02 3.97 -4.46
C THR A 245 4.73 2.69 -3.69
N ILE A 246 5.21 1.53 -4.16
CA ILE A 246 4.87 0.23 -3.58
C ILE A 246 6.11 -0.57 -3.18
N THR A 247 7.02 -0.86 -4.11
CA THR A 247 8.09 -1.84 -3.85
C THR A 247 9.06 -1.37 -2.77
N CYS A 248 9.61 -0.17 -2.86
CA CYS A 248 10.56 0.33 -1.87
C CYS A 248 9.93 0.53 -0.47
N PRO A 249 8.69 1.04 -0.36
CA PRO A 249 7.94 1.04 0.89
C PRO A 249 7.74 -0.35 1.50
N LEU A 250 7.37 -1.35 0.71
CA LEU A 250 7.22 -2.73 1.17
C LEU A 250 8.55 -3.29 1.69
N LEU A 251 9.66 -3.05 1.01
CA LEU A 251 10.98 -3.48 1.47
C LEU A 251 11.41 -2.78 2.76
N THR A 252 11.11 -1.48 2.89
CA THR A 252 11.35 -0.73 4.12
C THR A 252 10.54 -1.31 5.28
N LEU A 253 9.26 -1.61 5.05
CA LEU A 253 8.40 -2.27 6.03
C LEU A 253 8.92 -3.67 6.39
N ALA A 254 9.45 -4.41 5.41
CA ALA A 254 10.06 -5.73 5.64
C ALA A 254 11.24 -5.64 6.61
N GLU A 255 12.13 -4.66 6.41
CA GLU A 255 13.24 -4.39 7.33
C GLU A 255 12.77 -4.06 8.74
N GLU A 256 11.77 -3.18 8.87
CA GLU A 256 11.26 -2.76 10.18
C GLU A 256 10.60 -3.91 10.94
N LEU A 257 9.78 -4.71 10.25
CA LEU A 257 9.15 -5.88 10.84
C LEU A 257 10.16 -6.94 11.25
N THR A 258 11.17 -7.18 10.41
CA THR A 258 12.25 -8.13 10.71
C THR A 258 13.01 -7.69 11.96
N LYS A 259 13.45 -6.41 12.02
CA LYS A 259 14.09 -5.82 13.20
C LYS A 259 13.20 -5.86 14.45
N GLY A 260 11.88 -5.81 14.26
CA GLY A 260 10.88 -5.95 15.32
C GLY A 260 10.71 -7.37 15.87
N GLY A 261 11.38 -8.37 15.31
CA GLY A 261 11.25 -9.78 15.74
C GLY A 261 10.05 -10.50 15.10
N ASN A 262 9.70 -10.14 13.87
CA ASN A 262 8.69 -10.85 13.08
C ASN A 262 9.36 -11.70 12.00
N THR A 263 8.69 -12.80 11.61
CA THR A 263 9.11 -13.63 10.49
C THR A 263 8.53 -13.06 9.21
N VAL A 264 9.35 -12.36 8.43
CA VAL A 264 8.91 -11.68 7.21
C VAL A 264 9.34 -12.46 5.98
N ARG A 265 8.46 -12.53 4.98
CA ARG A 265 8.79 -13.00 3.64
C ARG A 265 8.23 -12.06 2.59
N THR A 266 8.90 -11.98 1.46
CA THR A 266 8.52 -11.08 0.37
C THR A 266 8.23 -11.86 -0.92
N VAL A 267 7.27 -11.35 -1.69
CA VAL A 267 6.87 -11.88 -3.00
C VAL A 267 6.93 -10.76 -4.02
N LYS A 268 7.54 -11.04 -5.17
CA LYS A 268 7.53 -10.21 -6.37
C LYS A 268 6.78 -10.95 -7.46
N PHE A 269 5.58 -10.48 -7.76
CA PHE A 269 4.71 -11.10 -8.75
C PHE A 269 4.89 -10.43 -10.13
N GLY A 270 5.46 -11.20 -11.05
CA GLY A 270 5.88 -10.76 -12.40
C GLY A 270 5.32 -11.65 -13.51
N TYR A 271 4.30 -12.46 -13.23
CA TYR A 271 3.59 -13.23 -14.26
C TYR A 271 2.50 -12.37 -14.92
N ILE A 272 2.57 -12.22 -16.23
CA ILE A 272 1.59 -11.49 -17.04
C ILE A 272 0.81 -12.47 -17.91
N ASN A 273 -0.50 -12.46 -17.77
CA ASN A 273 -1.41 -13.29 -18.54
C ASN A 273 -1.66 -12.68 -19.94
N GLY A 274 -0.65 -12.66 -20.81
CA GLY A 274 -0.81 -12.09 -22.15
C GLY A 274 0.46 -11.67 -22.85
N ALA A 275 0.30 -11.32 -24.13
CA ALA A 275 1.22 -10.43 -24.83
C ALA A 275 0.64 -9.01 -24.77
N GLY A 276 1.48 -8.03 -24.48
CA GLY A 276 1.09 -6.64 -24.36
C GLY A 276 2.32 -5.73 -24.24
N PRO A 277 2.16 -4.42 -24.46
CA PRO A 277 3.26 -3.45 -24.41
C PRO A 277 3.95 -3.37 -23.04
N LEU A 278 3.36 -3.95 -22.00
CA LEU A 278 3.91 -3.91 -20.65
C LEU A 278 5.15 -4.82 -20.44
N ARG A 279 5.67 -5.55 -21.43
CA ARG A 279 7.02 -6.20 -21.44
C ARG A 279 7.55 -6.73 -20.06
N GLY A 280 6.75 -7.51 -19.31
CA GLY A 280 7.15 -8.07 -18.00
C GLY A 280 6.80 -7.21 -16.76
N TYR A 281 6.18 -6.05 -16.95
CA TYR A 281 5.49 -5.27 -15.92
C TYR A 281 4.07 -5.80 -15.75
N VAL A 282 3.76 -6.19 -14.52
CA VAL A 282 2.47 -6.74 -14.13
C VAL A 282 1.68 -5.65 -13.41
N PRO A 283 0.49 -5.25 -13.91
CA PRO A 283 -0.31 -4.21 -13.30
C PRO A 283 -0.73 -4.53 -11.86
N HIS A 284 -1.04 -3.46 -11.15
CA HIS A 284 -1.66 -3.46 -9.82
C HIS A 284 -2.84 -4.46 -9.72
N GLY A 285 -2.86 -5.27 -8.67
CA GLY A 285 -3.92 -6.25 -8.37
C GLY A 285 -3.95 -7.52 -9.25
N SER A 286 -2.99 -7.71 -10.17
CA SER A 286 -3.01 -8.87 -11.08
C SER A 286 -2.79 -10.22 -10.37
N ASP A 287 -2.09 -10.22 -9.24
CA ASP A 287 -1.83 -11.39 -8.41
C ASP A 287 -3.08 -11.94 -7.72
N MET A 288 -4.14 -11.13 -7.58
CA MET A 288 -5.36 -11.51 -6.84
C MET A 288 -6.10 -12.71 -7.46
N SER A 289 -6.10 -12.82 -8.79
CA SER A 289 -6.68 -13.97 -9.48
C SER A 289 -5.96 -15.29 -9.13
N TYR A 290 -4.64 -15.23 -8.91
CA TYR A 290 -3.82 -16.37 -8.52
C TYR A 290 -3.90 -16.64 -7.01
N MET A 291 -4.01 -15.59 -6.18
CA MET A 291 -4.22 -15.72 -4.73
C MET A 291 -5.50 -16.51 -4.41
N PHE A 292 -6.59 -16.22 -5.13
CA PHE A 292 -7.87 -16.90 -4.96
C PHE A 292 -8.03 -18.16 -5.82
N ASN A 293 -7.09 -18.42 -6.73
CA ASN A 293 -7.19 -19.48 -7.75
C ASN A 293 -8.53 -19.45 -8.50
N ASP A 294 -8.98 -18.24 -8.86
CA ASP A 294 -10.27 -18.04 -9.52
C ASP A 294 -10.05 -17.48 -10.93
N PRO A 295 -10.23 -18.32 -11.98
CA PRO A 295 -10.12 -17.86 -13.35
C PRO A 295 -11.16 -16.79 -13.70
N GLN A 296 -12.30 -16.73 -13.01
CA GLN A 296 -13.29 -15.68 -13.23
C GLN A 296 -12.78 -14.31 -12.79
N ILE A 297 -11.91 -14.23 -11.77
CA ILE A 297 -11.26 -12.96 -11.39
C ILE A 297 -10.29 -12.52 -12.49
N ALA A 298 -9.67 -13.47 -13.22
CA ALA A 298 -8.80 -13.17 -14.35
C ALA A 298 -9.57 -12.84 -15.64
N GLU A 299 -10.69 -13.53 -15.90
CA GLU A 299 -11.44 -13.47 -17.16
C GLU A 299 -12.61 -12.48 -17.14
N LYS A 300 -13.26 -12.32 -15.98
CA LYS A 300 -14.31 -11.32 -15.74
C LYS A 300 -13.76 -10.07 -15.08
N GLN A 301 -12.45 -9.76 -15.19
CA GLN A 301 -12.03 -8.36 -15.11
C GLN A 301 -13.00 -7.62 -16.04
N PRO A 302 -13.96 -6.86 -15.51
CA PRO A 302 -14.99 -6.31 -16.37
C PRO A 302 -14.25 -5.42 -17.36
N GLN A 303 -14.97 -4.94 -18.35
CA GLN A 303 -14.74 -3.57 -18.79
C GLN A 303 -14.97 -2.65 -17.57
N ALA A 304 -14.15 -2.77 -16.52
CA ALA A 304 -13.93 -1.70 -15.60
C ALA A 304 -13.61 -0.53 -16.51
N PRO A 305 -14.05 0.69 -16.20
CA PRO A 305 -13.56 1.89 -16.91
C PRO A 305 -12.02 1.98 -16.95
N TYR A 306 -11.36 1.07 -16.21
CA TYR A 306 -9.97 0.93 -15.87
C TYR A 306 -9.36 -0.41 -16.35
N SER A 307 -10.03 -1.20 -17.20
CA SER A 307 -9.39 -2.33 -17.87
C SER A 307 -8.19 -1.80 -18.65
N VAL A 308 -6.97 -2.16 -18.25
CA VAL A 308 -5.75 -1.76 -18.96
C VAL A 308 -5.90 -2.31 -20.38
N PRO A 309 -6.17 -1.49 -21.42
CA PRO A 309 -6.64 -1.97 -22.74
C PRO A 309 -5.61 -2.80 -23.52
N PHE A 310 -4.46 -3.04 -22.89
CA PHE A 310 -3.21 -3.51 -23.45
C PHE A 310 -2.87 -4.96 -23.05
N LEU A 311 -3.68 -5.59 -22.20
CA LEU A 311 -3.54 -7.01 -21.89
C LEU A 311 -4.41 -7.82 -22.84
N SER A 312 -3.79 -8.46 -23.85
CA SER A 312 -4.46 -9.48 -24.64
C SER A 312 -4.58 -10.74 -23.79
N PRO A 313 -5.79 -11.22 -23.41
CA PRO A 313 -5.94 -12.29 -22.43
C PRO A 313 -5.35 -13.59 -22.99
N LYS A 314 -4.31 -14.11 -22.33
CA LYS A 314 -4.06 -15.56 -22.34
C LYS A 314 -5.04 -16.23 -21.36
N PRO A 315 -5.30 -17.54 -21.49
CA PRO A 315 -6.10 -18.25 -20.50
C PRO A 315 -5.37 -18.28 -19.15
N PHE A 316 -6.13 -18.15 -18.06
CA PHE A 316 -5.62 -18.26 -16.69
C PHE A 316 -4.70 -19.48 -16.53
N ASN A 317 -3.51 -19.28 -15.96
CA ASN A 317 -2.58 -20.38 -15.71
C ASN A 317 -2.98 -21.11 -14.44
N LYS A 318 -3.75 -22.19 -14.60
CA LYS A 318 -4.28 -23.01 -13.50
C LYS A 318 -3.18 -23.55 -12.57
N SER A 319 -2.08 -24.07 -13.12
CA SER A 319 -0.98 -24.62 -12.31
C SER A 319 -0.32 -23.54 -11.44
N LEU A 320 -0.18 -22.32 -11.97
CA LEU A 320 0.30 -21.18 -11.19
C LEU A 320 -0.72 -20.76 -10.12
N GLY A 321 -2.01 -20.76 -10.45
CA GLY A 321 -3.09 -20.47 -9.49
C GLY A 321 -3.11 -21.46 -8.33
N GLU A 322 -2.98 -22.75 -8.61
CA GLU A 322 -2.90 -23.81 -7.59
C GLU A 322 -1.66 -23.66 -6.71
N PHE A 323 -0.50 -23.36 -7.31
CA PHE A 323 0.73 -23.10 -6.56
C PHE A 323 0.59 -21.88 -5.64
N TYR A 324 0.17 -20.74 -6.19
CA TYR A 324 0.16 -19.47 -5.47
C TYR A 324 -0.91 -19.47 -4.36
N SER A 325 -2.13 -19.90 -4.66
CA SER A 325 -3.18 -20.05 -3.65
C SER A 325 -2.82 -21.07 -2.58
N GLY A 326 -2.20 -22.19 -2.97
CA GLY A 326 -1.78 -23.23 -2.04
C GLY A 326 -0.65 -22.79 -1.10
N MET A 327 0.29 -22.00 -1.61
CA MET A 327 1.32 -21.33 -0.83
C MET A 327 0.70 -20.41 0.25
N ILE A 328 -0.26 -19.56 -0.15
CA ILE A 328 -0.97 -18.68 0.77
C ILE A 328 -1.80 -19.47 1.78
N ALA A 329 -2.49 -20.53 1.34
CA ALA A 329 -3.24 -21.40 2.24
C ALA A 329 -2.34 -22.08 3.29
N ASN A 330 -1.13 -22.49 2.91
CA ASN A 330 -0.17 -23.08 3.85
C ASN A 330 0.36 -22.04 4.85
N PHE A 331 0.63 -20.83 4.38
CA PHE A 331 0.98 -19.70 5.25
C PHE A 331 -0.15 -19.40 6.24
N VAL A 332 -1.40 -19.31 5.78
CA VAL A 332 -2.57 -19.08 6.66
C VAL A 332 -2.67 -20.16 7.73
N LYS A 333 -2.38 -21.44 7.41
CA LYS A 333 -2.39 -22.54 8.39
C LYS A 333 -1.20 -22.49 9.34
N SER A 334 0.02 -22.43 8.84
CA SER A 334 1.23 -22.70 9.63
C SER A 334 2.16 -21.50 9.87
N GLY A 335 1.92 -20.37 9.20
CA GLY A 335 2.87 -19.24 9.15
C GLY A 335 4.08 -19.51 8.22
N ILE A 336 4.11 -20.69 7.60
CA ILE A 336 5.15 -21.13 6.68
C ILE A 336 4.50 -21.43 5.33
N PRO A 337 4.87 -20.73 4.25
CA PRO A 337 4.43 -21.08 2.90
C PRO A 337 5.14 -22.36 2.39
N TRP A 338 4.64 -23.00 1.33
CA TRP A 338 5.27 -24.24 0.81
C TRP A 338 6.71 -24.03 0.29
N GLY A 339 7.55 -25.05 0.41
CA GLY A 339 8.90 -25.11 -0.16
C GLY A 339 10.03 -24.53 0.72
N LYS A 340 11.26 -24.48 0.18
CA LYS A 340 12.41 -23.79 0.78
C LYS A 340 12.31 -22.28 0.53
N TRP A 341 11.22 -21.63 0.96
CA TRP A 341 11.08 -20.18 0.89
C TRP A 341 11.54 -19.57 2.22
N GLY A 342 12.77 -19.08 2.20
CA GLY A 342 13.38 -18.39 3.33
C GLY A 342 12.78 -17.02 3.58
N THR A 343 13.35 -16.38 4.57
CA THR A 343 12.88 -15.12 5.13
C THR A 343 13.59 -13.94 4.48
N PHE A 344 13.00 -12.76 4.61
CA PHE A 344 13.62 -11.52 4.22
C PHE A 344 14.99 -11.31 4.91
N GLU A 345 15.13 -11.73 6.17
CA GLU A 345 16.39 -11.69 6.92
C GLU A 345 17.50 -12.52 6.26
N GLN A 346 17.14 -13.61 5.59
CA GLN A 346 18.06 -14.47 4.85
C GLN A 346 18.40 -13.91 3.45
N GLY A 347 17.87 -12.73 3.09
CA GLY A 347 18.01 -12.16 1.76
C GLY A 347 17.21 -12.92 0.68
N GLU A 348 16.16 -13.64 1.08
CA GLU A 348 15.34 -14.45 0.18
C GLU A 348 14.03 -13.75 -0.21
N ASN A 349 13.63 -13.88 -1.48
CA ASN A 349 12.39 -13.35 -2.04
C ASN A 349 11.81 -14.35 -3.06
N LEU A 350 10.50 -14.53 -3.08
CA LEU A 350 9.83 -15.32 -4.12
C LEU A 350 9.60 -14.46 -5.37
N ASN A 351 10.15 -14.86 -6.51
CA ASN A 351 9.89 -14.22 -7.80
C ASN A 351 8.97 -15.11 -8.64
N VAL A 352 7.80 -14.60 -9.03
CA VAL A 352 6.87 -15.30 -9.94
C VAL A 352 7.01 -14.70 -11.33
N THR A 353 7.42 -15.44 -12.37
CA THR A 353 7.67 -14.87 -13.71
C THR A 353 7.13 -15.75 -14.84
N ASN A 354 7.12 -15.23 -16.08
CA ASN A 354 6.60 -15.92 -17.27
C ASN A 354 7.50 -17.05 -17.81
N THR A 355 8.80 -17.03 -17.54
CA THR A 355 9.76 -17.93 -18.19
C THR A 355 9.97 -19.24 -17.46
N GLU A 356 9.65 -19.31 -16.17
CA GLU A 356 9.76 -20.50 -15.33
C GLU A 356 8.96 -20.20 -14.05
N ILE A 357 8.04 -21.09 -13.66
CA ILE A 357 7.91 -21.33 -12.23
C ILE A 357 9.22 -22.06 -11.93
N GLU A 358 10.20 -21.41 -11.30
CA GLU A 358 11.43 -22.06 -10.84
C GLU A 358 11.07 -23.16 -9.82
N TYR A 359 10.51 -24.28 -10.29
CA TYR A 359 10.32 -25.48 -9.51
C TYR A 359 11.64 -26.24 -9.52
N ALA A 360 12.57 -25.82 -8.67
CA ALA A 360 13.49 -26.71 -7.99
C ALA A 360 14.31 -25.92 -6.97
N TYR A 361 13.95 -26.01 -5.69
CA TYR A 361 14.88 -26.26 -4.57
C TYR A 361 16.25 -25.57 -4.50
N SER A 362 16.42 -24.38 -5.07
CA SER A 362 17.41 -23.41 -4.65
C SER A 362 16.84 -22.01 -4.87
N VAL A 363 16.24 -21.44 -3.82
CA VAL A 363 16.25 -19.99 -3.69
C VAL A 363 17.73 -19.64 -3.53
N LYS A 364 18.40 -19.28 -4.63
CA LYS A 364 19.68 -18.58 -4.48
C LYS A 364 19.31 -17.24 -3.86
N SER A 365 19.95 -16.91 -2.74
CA SER A 365 20.00 -15.58 -2.18
C SER A 365 20.44 -14.62 -3.30
N MET A 366 19.47 -14.04 -4.01
CA MET A 366 19.74 -13.01 -4.99
C MET A 366 19.46 -11.69 -4.28
N PRO A 367 20.43 -10.75 -4.23
CA PRO A 367 20.12 -9.39 -3.87
C PRO A 367 18.92 -8.95 -4.69
N ASN A 368 17.84 -8.49 -4.05
CA ASN A 368 16.69 -8.00 -4.79
C ASN A 368 17.22 -6.90 -5.74
N PRO A 369 17.09 -7.06 -7.07
CA PRO A 369 17.69 -6.11 -8.03
C PRO A 369 17.14 -4.70 -7.87
N ASP A 370 16.03 -4.55 -7.16
CA ASP A 370 15.40 -3.27 -6.85
C ASP A 370 15.95 -2.61 -5.56
N THR A 371 16.80 -3.28 -4.75
CA THR A 371 17.35 -2.67 -3.51
C THR A 371 18.17 -1.42 -3.79
N ALA A 372 19.06 -1.44 -4.79
CA ALA A 372 19.91 -0.29 -5.12
C ALA A 372 19.10 0.92 -5.65
N PRO A 373 18.13 0.75 -6.58
CA PRO A 373 17.14 1.77 -6.87
C PRO A 373 16.41 2.27 -5.62
N CYS A 374 15.99 1.38 -4.72
CA CYS A 374 15.30 1.73 -3.49
C CYS A 374 16.17 2.51 -2.49
N GLU A 375 17.49 2.31 -2.47
CA GLU A 375 18.39 3.14 -1.66
C GLU A 375 18.43 4.58 -2.16
N VAL A 376 18.40 4.78 -3.48
CA VAL A 376 18.35 6.13 -4.07
C VAL A 376 16.97 6.73 -3.84
N LEU A 377 15.90 6.01 -4.17
CA LEU A 377 14.52 6.43 -3.93
C LEU A 377 14.24 6.73 -2.45
N GLY A 378 14.84 5.99 -1.52
CA GLY A 378 14.74 6.25 -0.08
C GLY A 378 15.47 7.52 0.38
N ARG A 379 16.56 7.92 -0.30
CA ARG A 379 17.28 9.20 -0.06
C ARG A 379 16.62 10.40 -0.73
N MET A 380 15.88 10.12 -1.80
CA MET A 380 15.18 11.01 -2.73
C MET A 380 13.96 11.75 -2.17
N ASN A 381 13.83 11.86 -0.85
CA ASN A 381 12.73 12.58 -0.20
C ASN A 381 11.32 12.05 -0.54
N ILE A 382 11.24 10.81 -1.01
CA ILE A 382 10.00 10.05 -1.16
C ILE A 382 9.34 9.90 0.23
N LEU A 383 10.12 9.72 1.30
CA LEU A 383 9.63 9.83 2.69
C LEU A 383 9.40 11.29 3.18
N GLY A 384 9.74 12.31 2.40
CA GLY A 384 9.93 13.69 2.89
C GLY A 384 9.14 14.76 2.13
N ILE A 385 7.84 14.53 1.92
CA ILE A 385 6.89 15.64 1.80
C ILE A 385 6.12 15.77 3.11
N VAL A 386 6.87 15.85 4.20
CA VAL A 386 6.44 16.63 5.36
C VAL A 386 6.87 18.05 5.02
N ASP A 387 5.91 18.95 4.83
CA ASP A 387 6.26 20.37 4.83
C ASP A 387 6.82 20.72 6.21
N ASP A 388 8.01 21.33 6.26
CA ASP A 388 8.67 21.82 7.48
C ASP A 388 7.74 22.71 8.33
N THR A 389 6.67 23.23 7.74
CA THR A 389 5.71 24.15 8.37
C THR A 389 4.59 23.45 9.15
N ASP A 390 4.22 22.20 8.84
CA ASP A 390 3.05 21.54 9.43
C ASP A 390 3.36 20.76 10.71
N MET A 391 4.63 20.39 10.93
CA MET A 391 5.08 19.73 12.17
C MET A 391 5.94 20.62 13.08
N GLY A 392 6.22 21.87 12.66
CA GLY A 392 6.99 22.84 13.45
C GLY A 392 8.46 22.46 13.69
N ILE A 393 9.01 21.50 12.94
CA ILE A 393 10.40 21.02 13.08
C ILE A 393 11.11 21.21 11.74
N PRO A 394 12.04 22.17 11.60
CA PRO A 394 12.81 22.35 10.38
C PRO A 394 13.80 21.19 10.19
N CYS A 395 13.55 20.35 9.18
CA CYS A 395 14.40 19.22 8.83
C CYS A 395 15.38 19.59 7.71
N LYS A 396 16.60 20.01 8.08
CA LYS A 396 17.74 20.08 7.14
C LYS A 396 18.55 18.77 7.22
N GLY A 397 18.54 17.95 6.17
CA GLY A 397 19.37 16.73 6.03
C GLY A 397 18.70 15.58 5.25
N PRO A 398 19.38 14.43 5.04
CA PRO A 398 18.81 13.25 4.37
C PRO A 398 17.51 12.78 5.03
N ALA A 399 16.52 12.34 4.23
CA ALA A 399 15.18 11.99 4.72
C ALA A 399 15.19 10.92 5.83
N ARG A 400 16.10 9.94 5.75
CA ARG A 400 16.28 8.90 6.78
C ARG A 400 16.68 9.48 8.14
N ASP A 401 17.59 10.47 8.16
CA ASP A 401 18.06 11.12 9.38
C ASP A 401 17.02 12.10 9.95
N CYS A 402 16.23 12.75 9.10
CA CYS A 402 15.06 13.53 9.53
C CYS A 402 14.00 12.61 10.15
N TRP A 403 13.74 11.47 9.53
CA TRP A 403 12.76 10.50 9.99
C TRP A 403 13.12 9.85 11.32
N ASP A 404 14.38 9.43 11.50
CA ASP A 404 14.84 8.90 12.79
C ASP A 404 14.71 9.94 13.91
N ARG A 405 14.93 11.23 13.60
CA ARG A 405 14.68 12.35 14.51
C ARG A 405 13.19 12.56 14.79
N LEU A 406 12.34 12.48 13.77
CA LEU A 406 10.88 12.57 13.91
C LEU A 406 10.32 11.42 14.75
N ILE A 407 10.73 10.17 14.50
CA ILE A 407 10.37 9.00 15.32
C ILE A 407 10.83 9.18 16.76
N LYS A 408 12.06 9.68 16.98
CA LYS A 408 12.60 9.89 18.33
C LYS A 408 11.79 10.95 19.10
N ASN A 409 11.41 12.04 18.45
CA ASN A 409 10.56 13.08 19.06
C ASN A 409 9.10 12.61 19.23
N ALA A 410 8.56 11.87 18.27
CA ALA A 410 7.23 11.27 18.32
C ALA A 410 7.03 10.29 19.48
N LYS A 411 8.07 9.51 19.81
CA LYS A 411 8.06 8.65 21.00
C LYS A 411 7.83 9.45 22.28
N ALA A 412 8.26 10.73 22.35
CA ALA A 412 7.99 11.59 23.49
C ALA A 412 6.54 12.13 23.51
N THR A 413 5.94 12.37 22.34
CA THR A 413 4.58 12.94 22.21
C THR A 413 3.47 11.89 22.28
N CYS A 414 3.65 10.71 21.67
CA CYS A 414 2.65 9.64 21.69
C CYS A 414 2.69 8.82 23.00
N SER A 415 3.81 8.77 23.73
CA SER A 415 3.90 8.05 25.02
C SER A 415 3.14 8.73 26.17
N GLN A 416 2.75 9.99 26.01
CA GLN A 416 1.87 10.69 26.96
C GLN A 416 0.38 10.41 26.71
N ALA A 417 0.02 9.67 25.66
CA ALA A 417 -1.36 9.40 25.26
C ALA A 417 -1.86 7.99 25.61
N ASP A 418 -0.99 7.14 26.16
CA ASP A 418 -1.33 5.78 26.62
C ASP A 418 -1.64 5.72 28.12
#